data_AF-A0A4Z1I6S9-F1
#
_entry.id   AF-A0A4Z1I6S9-F1
#
_cell.length_a   1.000
_cell.length_b   1.000
_cell.length_c   1.000
_cell.angle_alpha   90.00
_cell.angle_beta   90.00
_cell.angle_gamma   90.00
#
_symmetry.space_group_name_H-M   'P 1'
#
loop_
_entity.id
_entity.type
_entity.pdbx_description
1 polymer ?
#
loop_
_entity_poly.entity_id
_entity_poly.type
_entity_poly.pdbx_seq_one_letter_code
_entity_poly.pdbx_strand_id
1 'polypeptide(L)'
;MSPSTEDSTSESLSSSPTHPTHPSIKALQASLQGEIVFKPENDELTEEYKTAIDRYNKAFIKESSFIIFCHSENDIITPLSYIQKHNLDFTVAGGRHSYYGASSYLGKMRKVSIDKENMKITAQGGCRAADLETPLQVEGLSVVMGLASDTGIAGLTLGGGSGPLTGQYGLVIDNLLAARVVIANGIVLNCSKDENSDLFWGIRGGGPNFGIVVEFTYRVHKQVDVCHGPLVYGP
;
A
#
# COMPACT_ATOMS: atom_id res chain seq x y z
N MET A 1 14.28 -10.13 67.94
CA MET A 1 14.34 -11.15 66.86
C MET A 1 13.51 -10.63 65.71
N SER A 2 14.19 -10.13 64.68
CA SER A 2 13.63 -9.62 63.43
C SER A 2 13.12 -10.78 62.55
N PRO A 3 12.21 -10.49 61.62
CA PRO A 3 12.47 -10.77 60.20
C PRO A 3 12.04 -9.57 59.34
N SER A 4 12.99 -8.86 58.71
CA SER A 4 13.48 -9.05 57.33
C SER A 4 12.42 -8.75 56.26
N THR A 5 12.55 -7.54 55.72
CA THR A 5 11.96 -7.00 54.49
C THR A 5 12.42 -7.79 53.26
N GLU A 6 11.48 -8.19 52.39
CA GLU A 6 11.77 -8.48 50.99
C GLU A 6 10.98 -7.52 50.11
N ASP A 7 11.73 -6.57 49.56
CA ASP A 7 11.33 -5.59 48.57
C ASP A 7 11.45 -6.28 47.20
N SER A 8 10.32 -6.71 46.62
CA SER A 8 10.30 -7.27 45.27
C SER A 8 10.33 -6.12 44.28
N THR A 9 11.53 -5.73 43.86
CA THR A 9 11.76 -4.80 42.76
C THR A 9 11.10 -5.32 41.49
N SER A 10 9.99 -4.71 41.09
CA SER A 10 9.46 -4.84 39.74
C SER A 10 10.44 -4.15 38.79
N GLU A 11 11.27 -4.93 38.11
CA GLU A 11 12.04 -4.44 36.95
C GLU A 11 11.04 -4.00 35.88
N SER A 12 10.85 -2.69 35.78
CA SER A 12 10.14 -2.08 34.67
C SER A 12 10.98 -2.27 33.41
N LEU A 13 10.46 -3.05 32.46
CA LEU A 13 10.92 -3.07 31.08
C LEU A 13 10.60 -1.72 30.42
N SER A 14 11.30 -0.66 30.80
CA SER A 14 11.32 0.59 30.04
C SER A 14 12.49 0.54 29.06
N SER A 15 12.35 -0.24 27.98
CA SER A 15 13.18 0.01 26.81
C SER A 15 12.59 1.22 26.09
N SER A 16 13.14 2.40 26.37
CA SER A 16 12.87 3.62 25.60
C SER A 16 13.09 3.32 24.11
N PRO A 17 12.21 3.76 23.19
CA PRO A 17 12.44 3.57 21.77
C PRO A 17 13.78 4.21 21.40
N THR A 18 14.75 3.37 21.03
CA THR A 18 16.05 3.84 20.58
C THR A 18 15.86 4.49 19.21
N HIS A 19 15.97 5.81 19.15
CA HIS A 19 16.00 6.51 17.87
C HIS A 19 17.14 5.94 17.01
N PRO A 20 16.85 5.50 15.79
CA PRO A 20 17.84 4.85 14.94
C PRO A 20 18.99 5.82 14.66
N THR A 21 20.22 5.38 14.92
CA THR A 21 21.41 6.19 14.65
C THR A 21 21.66 6.25 13.14
N HIS A 22 22.09 7.42 12.65
CA HIS A 22 22.44 7.66 11.23
C HIS A 22 23.25 6.53 10.54
N PRO A 23 24.23 5.87 11.19
CA PRO A 23 25.00 4.78 10.58
C PRO A 23 24.15 3.55 10.22
N SER A 24 23.15 3.21 11.04
CA SER A 24 22.29 2.04 10.81
C SER A 24 21.34 2.25 9.62
N ILE A 25 20.92 3.49 9.37
CA ILE A 25 20.05 3.81 8.23
C ILE A 25 20.85 3.90 6.92
N LYS A 26 22.12 4.31 6.96
CA LYS A 26 23.00 4.24 5.77
C LYS A 26 23.26 2.81 5.31
N ALA A 27 23.41 1.87 6.25
CA ALA A 27 23.51 0.45 5.92
C ALA A 27 22.22 -0.08 5.29
N LEU A 28 21.06 0.34 5.79
CA LEU A 28 19.76 0.05 5.16
C LEU A 28 19.72 0.61 3.73
N GLN A 29 20.07 1.89 3.54
CA GLN A 29 20.09 2.52 2.22
C GLN A 29 20.94 1.77 1.18
N ALA A 30 22.11 1.28 1.57
CA ALA A 30 23.00 0.53 0.67
C ALA A 30 22.43 -0.84 0.24
N SER A 31 21.46 -1.37 0.97
CA SER A 31 20.83 -2.67 0.69
C SER A 31 19.54 -2.58 -0.13
N LEU A 32 19.04 -1.37 -0.41
CA LEU A 32 17.82 -1.16 -1.18
C LEU A 32 18.14 -0.86 -2.65
N GLN A 33 17.27 -1.31 -3.53
CA GLN A 33 17.18 -0.86 -4.93
C GLN A 33 16.30 0.39 -5.07
N GLY A 34 15.44 0.62 -4.08
CA GLY A 34 14.58 1.79 -3.96
C GLY A 34 15.32 3.06 -3.54
N GLU A 35 14.62 4.18 -3.66
CA GLU A 35 15.13 5.50 -3.25
C GLU A 35 14.68 5.81 -1.82
N ILE A 36 15.57 6.36 -1.00
CA ILE A 36 15.23 6.86 0.35
C ILE A 36 15.31 8.38 0.35
N VAL A 37 14.22 9.02 0.78
CA VAL A 37 14.17 10.47 1.03
C VAL A 37 14.17 10.70 2.53
N PHE A 38 15.18 11.40 3.02
CA PHE A 38 15.31 11.75 4.44
C PHE A 38 14.65 13.08 4.75
N LYS A 39 14.11 13.22 5.95
CA LYS A 39 13.79 14.54 6.48
C LYS A 39 15.11 15.32 6.62
N PRO A 40 15.21 16.54 6.08
CA PRO A 40 16.43 17.32 6.22
C PRO A 40 16.63 17.74 7.69
N GLU A 41 17.89 17.92 8.10
CA GLU A 41 18.26 18.23 9.50
C GLU A 41 17.96 19.69 9.89
N ASN A 42 17.85 20.58 8.91
CA ASN A 42 17.47 21.97 9.11
C ASN A 42 15.94 22.14 9.17
N ASP A 43 15.48 23.25 9.74
CA ASP A 43 14.04 23.56 9.84
C ASP A 43 13.38 23.81 8.46
N GLU A 44 14.16 23.98 7.40
CA GLU A 44 13.66 24.18 6.04
C GLU A 44 13.51 22.85 5.27
N LEU A 45 12.27 22.42 5.07
CA LEU A 45 11.95 21.23 4.29
C LEU A 45 12.30 21.42 2.80
N THR A 46 13.00 20.45 2.21
CA THR A 46 13.30 20.43 0.77
C THR A 46 12.04 20.15 -0.07
N GLU A 47 12.00 20.63 -1.31
CA GLU A 47 10.88 20.37 -2.23
C GLU A 47 10.71 18.87 -2.54
N GLU A 48 11.82 18.12 -2.59
CA GLU A 48 11.81 16.67 -2.72
C GLU A 48 11.09 16.00 -1.54
N TYR A 49 11.43 16.39 -0.31
CA TYR A 49 10.79 15.85 0.89
C TYR A 49 9.31 16.25 0.98
N LYS A 50 8.97 17.52 0.70
CA LYS A 50 7.58 17.99 0.64
C LYS A 50 6.77 17.17 -0.37
N THR A 51 7.32 16.93 -1.56
CA THR A 51 6.69 16.10 -2.60
C THR A 51 6.55 14.64 -2.14
N ALA A 52 7.52 14.12 -1.39
CA ALA A 52 7.49 12.77 -0.87
C ALA A 52 6.41 12.56 0.20
N ILE A 53 6.19 13.54 1.09
CA ILE A 53 5.13 13.50 2.11
C ILE A 53 3.77 14.02 1.62
N ASP A 54 3.70 14.62 0.44
CA ASP A 54 2.45 15.18 -0.08
C ASP A 54 1.36 14.12 -0.25
N ARG A 55 0.10 14.47 0.05
CA ARG A 55 -1.07 13.58 0.01
C ARG A 55 -2.27 14.24 -0.66
N TYR A 56 -3.27 13.46 -1.03
CA TYR A 56 -4.53 13.98 -1.54
C TYR A 56 -5.22 14.88 -0.51
N ASN A 57 -5.41 14.38 0.72
CA ASN A 57 -5.93 15.19 1.80
C ASN A 57 -4.81 15.99 2.50
N LYS A 58 -4.76 17.30 2.24
CA LYS A 58 -3.73 18.21 2.77
C LYS A 58 -3.77 18.34 4.30
N ALA A 59 -4.91 18.05 4.94
CA ALA A 59 -5.04 18.09 6.40
C ALA A 59 -4.31 16.94 7.12
N PHE A 60 -3.92 15.88 6.40
CA PHE A 60 -3.28 14.69 6.97
C PHE A 60 -1.86 14.48 6.45
N ILE A 61 -1.17 15.55 6.03
CA ILE A 61 0.26 15.48 5.77
C ILE A 61 0.98 15.37 7.11
N LYS A 62 1.74 14.28 7.29
CA LYS A 62 2.59 14.05 8.47
C LYS A 62 4.03 13.92 8.04
N GLU A 63 4.93 14.49 8.82
CA GLU A 63 6.36 14.33 8.63
C GLU A 63 6.80 12.93 9.04
N SER A 64 7.81 12.39 8.35
CA SER A 64 8.41 11.09 8.61
C SER A 64 9.92 11.23 8.57
N SER A 65 10.66 10.56 9.46
CA SER A 65 12.13 10.67 9.49
C SER A 65 12.77 10.28 8.16
N PHE A 66 12.20 9.30 7.48
CA PHE A 66 12.57 8.91 6.13
C PHE A 66 11.38 8.28 5.40
N ILE A 67 11.41 8.31 4.08
CA ILE A 67 10.42 7.71 3.18
C ILE A 67 11.16 6.81 2.20
N ILE A 68 10.64 5.60 1.98
CA ILE A 68 11.24 4.62 1.07
C ILE A 68 10.33 4.44 -0.15
N PHE A 69 10.84 4.78 -1.33
CA PHE A 69 10.20 4.52 -2.60
C PHE A 69 10.64 3.16 -3.12
N CYS A 70 9.82 2.15 -2.85
CA CYS A 70 10.12 0.76 -3.20
C CYS A 70 10.13 0.56 -4.72
N HIS A 71 11.07 -0.25 -5.22
CA HIS A 71 11.15 -0.72 -6.60
C HIS A 71 10.98 -2.25 -6.72
N SER A 72 11.19 -2.96 -5.62
CA SER A 72 11.15 -4.43 -5.52
C SER A 72 10.56 -4.88 -4.18
N GLU A 73 10.21 -6.17 -4.08
CA GLU A 73 9.78 -6.78 -2.81
C GLU A 73 10.86 -6.70 -1.73
N ASN A 74 12.13 -6.78 -2.13
CA ASN A 74 13.25 -6.67 -1.19
C ASN A 74 13.33 -5.28 -0.55
N ASP A 75 12.86 -4.24 -1.26
CA ASP A 75 12.75 -2.87 -0.73
C ASP A 75 11.64 -2.73 0.32
N ILE A 76 10.83 -3.76 0.52
CA ILE A 76 9.79 -3.83 1.55
C ILE A 76 10.24 -4.75 2.69
N ILE A 77 10.76 -5.93 2.36
CA ILE A 77 11.20 -6.94 3.34
C ILE A 77 12.36 -6.42 4.20
N THR A 78 13.34 -5.77 3.56
CA THR A 78 14.54 -5.27 4.27
C THR A 78 14.17 -4.17 5.27
N PRO A 79 13.39 -3.12 4.90
CA PRO A 79 12.94 -2.14 5.87
C PRO A 79 12.00 -2.71 6.94
N LEU A 80 11.13 -3.68 6.63
CA LEU A 80 10.28 -4.31 7.66
C LEU A 80 11.12 -4.97 8.76
N SER A 81 12.18 -5.69 8.38
CA SER A 81 13.10 -6.30 9.35
C SER A 81 13.79 -5.24 10.22
N TYR A 82 14.18 -4.12 9.62
CA TYR A 82 14.78 -2.98 10.32
C TYR A 82 13.77 -2.33 11.28
N ILE A 83 12.55 -2.09 10.83
CA ILE A 83 11.45 -1.51 11.60
C ILE A 83 11.15 -2.37 12.83
N GLN A 84 11.08 -3.69 12.68
CA GLN A 84 10.87 -4.61 13.80
C GLN A 84 12.01 -4.58 14.81
N LYS A 85 13.25 -4.61 14.33
CA LYS A 85 14.44 -4.58 15.18
C LYS A 85 14.54 -3.29 16.01
N HIS A 86 14.10 -2.17 15.44
CA HIS A 86 14.21 -0.85 16.05
C HIS A 86 12.90 -0.32 16.64
N ASN A 87 11.82 -1.12 16.61
CA ASN A 87 10.49 -0.78 17.08
C ASN A 87 10.00 0.59 16.55
N LEU A 88 10.04 0.77 15.23
CA LEU A 88 9.65 2.02 14.58
C LEU A 88 8.18 2.00 14.16
N ASP A 89 7.50 3.13 14.33
CA ASP A 89 6.21 3.35 13.69
C ASP A 89 6.41 3.49 12.18
N PHE A 90 5.53 2.85 11.40
CA PHE A 90 5.54 2.95 9.95
C PHE A 90 4.13 3.00 9.37
N THR A 91 4.04 3.46 8.13
CA THR A 91 2.79 3.51 7.37
C THR A 91 3.06 3.16 5.91
N VAL A 92 2.05 2.61 5.25
CA VAL A 92 2.11 2.12 3.87
C VAL A 92 1.01 2.81 3.06
N ALA A 93 1.18 2.89 1.75
CA ALA A 93 0.14 3.19 0.77
C ALA A 93 0.54 2.83 -0.63
N GLY A 94 -0.46 2.71 -1.49
CA GLY A 94 -0.33 3.01 -2.91
C GLY A 94 -0.54 4.50 -3.19
N GLY A 95 -1.69 4.84 -3.76
CA GLY A 95 -1.92 6.13 -4.44
C GLY A 95 -2.25 7.36 -3.59
N ARG A 96 -2.00 7.37 -2.27
CA ARG A 96 -2.11 8.58 -1.40
C ARG A 96 -3.50 9.26 -1.34
N HIS A 97 -4.56 8.53 -1.69
CA HIS A 97 -5.95 8.99 -1.70
C HIS A 97 -6.71 8.77 -0.36
N SER A 98 -6.01 8.43 0.73
CA SER A 98 -6.68 8.23 2.03
C SER A 98 -7.26 9.54 2.57
N TYR A 99 -8.55 9.53 2.91
CA TYR A 99 -9.22 10.67 3.54
C TYR A 99 -8.84 10.86 5.02
N TYR A 100 -8.30 9.83 5.68
CA TYR A 100 -8.03 9.80 7.13
C TYR A 100 -6.54 9.57 7.46
N GLY A 101 -5.64 9.90 6.53
CA GLY A 101 -4.19 9.90 6.76
C GLY A 101 -3.52 8.52 6.79
N ALA A 102 -4.25 7.44 6.51
CA ALA A 102 -3.71 6.08 6.41
C ALA A 102 -3.10 5.82 5.02
N SER A 103 -2.17 6.68 4.58
CA SER A 103 -1.46 6.42 3.34
C SER A 103 -0.04 7.01 3.20
N SER A 104 0.98 6.21 2.83
CA SER A 104 2.30 6.61 2.28
C SER A 104 2.83 5.74 1.09
N TYR A 105 3.08 6.32 -0.09
CA TYR A 105 3.26 5.64 -1.40
C TYR A 105 4.33 4.53 -1.56
N LEU A 106 3.93 3.38 -2.15
CA LEU A 106 4.69 2.18 -2.49
C LEU A 106 5.61 2.39 -3.70
N GLY A 107 5.91 3.65 -4.01
CA GLY A 107 6.93 3.96 -4.99
C GLY A 107 6.54 3.63 -6.42
N LYS A 108 7.57 3.26 -7.17
CA LYS A 108 7.53 3.03 -8.62
C LYS A 108 7.18 1.58 -8.96
N MET A 109 6.71 0.78 -7.99
CA MET A 109 6.15 -0.56 -8.24
C MET A 109 4.80 -0.46 -8.96
N ARG A 110 4.85 -0.12 -10.25
CA ARG A 110 3.68 0.16 -11.12
C ARG A 110 3.66 -0.71 -12.38
N LYS A 111 4.37 -1.85 -12.36
CA LYS A 111 4.35 -2.79 -13.49
C LYS A 111 2.99 -3.46 -13.60
N VAL A 112 2.57 -3.68 -14.85
CA VAL A 112 1.30 -4.30 -15.23
C VAL A 112 1.56 -5.33 -16.31
N SER A 113 0.86 -6.45 -16.26
CA SER A 113 0.87 -7.52 -17.27
C SER A 113 -0.56 -7.95 -17.58
N ILE A 114 -0.88 -8.09 -18.87
CA ILE A 114 -2.22 -8.44 -19.35
C ILE A 114 -2.18 -9.84 -19.96
N ASP A 115 -3.06 -10.71 -19.47
CA ASP A 115 -3.30 -12.04 -20.02
C ASP A 115 -4.68 -12.05 -20.67
N LYS A 116 -4.71 -11.84 -21.99
CA LYS A 116 -5.95 -11.76 -22.78
C LYS A 116 -6.61 -13.13 -22.95
N GLU A 117 -5.82 -14.20 -22.95
CA GLU A 117 -6.34 -15.56 -23.12
C GLU A 117 -7.17 -15.98 -21.90
N ASN A 118 -6.66 -15.68 -20.70
CA ASN A 118 -7.36 -15.98 -19.46
C ASN A 118 -8.23 -14.84 -18.94
N MET A 119 -8.30 -13.71 -19.65
CA MET A 119 -9.03 -12.49 -19.26
C MET A 119 -8.62 -12.01 -17.86
N LYS A 120 -7.32 -11.80 -17.65
CA LYS A 120 -6.75 -11.33 -16.39
C LYS A 120 -5.79 -10.16 -16.59
N ILE A 121 -5.67 -9.34 -15.56
CA ILE A 121 -4.63 -8.32 -15.46
C ILE A 121 -3.94 -8.45 -14.10
N THR A 122 -2.62 -8.48 -14.12
CA THR A 122 -1.79 -8.49 -12.91
C THR A 122 -1.08 -7.16 -12.80
N ALA A 123 -1.16 -6.53 -11.64
CA ALA A 123 -0.63 -5.20 -11.40
C ALA A 123 0.03 -5.09 -10.03
N GLN A 124 1.15 -4.37 -9.96
CA GLN A 124 1.83 -4.12 -8.71
C GLN A 124 1.05 -3.17 -7.80
N GLY A 125 1.24 -3.28 -6.47
CA GLY A 125 0.45 -2.55 -5.47
C GLY A 125 0.61 -1.02 -5.50
N GLY A 126 1.66 -0.50 -6.14
CA GLY A 126 1.87 0.93 -6.35
C GLY A 126 1.09 1.51 -7.54
N CYS A 127 0.43 0.68 -8.34
CA CYS A 127 -0.35 1.13 -9.50
C CYS A 127 -1.49 2.09 -9.09
N ARG A 128 -1.83 2.97 -10.03
CA ARG A 128 -3.10 3.72 -10.04
C ARG A 128 -4.07 3.08 -11.02
N ALA A 129 -5.36 3.40 -10.89
CA ALA A 129 -6.40 2.88 -11.77
C ALA A 129 -6.05 3.07 -13.27
N ALA A 130 -5.53 4.25 -13.64
CA ALA A 130 -5.06 4.55 -15.01
C ALA A 130 -4.05 3.54 -15.56
N ASP A 131 -3.14 3.01 -14.72
CA ASP A 131 -2.11 2.08 -15.20
C ASP A 131 -2.71 0.75 -15.69
N LEU A 132 -3.90 0.41 -15.20
CA LEU A 132 -4.64 -0.78 -15.63
C LEU A 132 -5.63 -0.42 -16.73
N GLU A 133 -6.38 0.66 -16.56
CA GLU A 133 -7.47 1.07 -17.46
C GLU A 133 -6.94 1.45 -18.86
N THR A 134 -5.89 2.27 -18.94
CA THR A 134 -5.36 2.75 -20.23
C THR A 134 -4.90 1.61 -21.15
N PRO A 135 -4.05 0.65 -20.72
CA PRO A 135 -3.65 -0.43 -21.62
C PRO A 135 -4.78 -1.42 -21.92
N LEU A 136 -5.75 -1.62 -21.01
CA LEU A 136 -6.92 -2.46 -21.30
C LEU A 136 -7.85 -1.82 -22.33
N GLN A 137 -8.03 -0.49 -22.28
CA GLN A 137 -8.89 0.23 -23.22
C GLN A 137 -8.44 0.06 -24.67
N VAL A 138 -7.13 0.09 -24.93
CA VAL A 138 -6.54 -0.15 -26.26
C VAL A 138 -6.92 -1.52 -26.82
N GLU A 139 -7.21 -2.47 -25.95
CA GLU A 139 -7.53 -3.86 -26.27
C GLU A 139 -9.04 -4.14 -26.30
N GLY A 140 -9.88 -3.11 -26.12
CA GLY A 140 -11.34 -3.28 -25.99
C GLY A 140 -11.72 -4.03 -24.71
N LEU A 141 -10.90 -3.91 -23.68
CA LEU A 141 -11.06 -4.58 -22.39
C LEU A 141 -11.23 -3.55 -21.26
N SER A 142 -11.71 -4.01 -20.11
CA SER A 142 -11.87 -3.18 -18.92
C SER A 142 -11.78 -4.00 -17.64
N VAL A 143 -11.44 -3.32 -16.54
CA VAL A 143 -11.35 -3.87 -15.19
C VAL A 143 -12.22 -3.03 -14.27
N VAL A 144 -12.83 -3.64 -13.26
CA VAL A 144 -13.61 -2.89 -12.27
C VAL A 144 -12.65 -2.13 -11.37
N MET A 145 -12.67 -0.80 -11.45
CA MET A 145 -11.88 0.11 -10.62
C MET A 145 -12.74 1.29 -10.13
N GLY A 146 -12.13 2.26 -9.44
CA GLY A 146 -12.78 3.46 -8.93
C GLY A 146 -13.01 4.50 -10.02
N LEU A 147 -13.73 5.58 -9.68
CA LEU A 147 -14.06 6.63 -10.66
C LEU A 147 -12.85 7.48 -11.08
N ALA A 148 -11.94 7.77 -10.15
CA ALA A 148 -10.80 8.66 -10.40
C ALA A 148 -9.56 7.87 -10.82
N SER A 149 -9.06 8.13 -12.02
CA SER A 149 -7.96 7.36 -12.64
C SER A 149 -6.62 7.49 -11.89
N ASP A 150 -6.45 8.50 -11.05
CA ASP A 150 -5.26 8.68 -10.21
C ASP A 150 -5.33 7.96 -8.86
N THR A 151 -6.46 7.32 -8.54
CA THR A 151 -6.66 6.51 -7.32
C THR A 151 -5.71 5.32 -7.32
N GLY A 152 -5.01 5.08 -6.20
CA GLY A 152 -4.16 3.91 -6.05
C GLY A 152 -4.95 2.61 -5.87
N ILE A 153 -4.57 1.56 -6.59
CA ILE A 153 -5.33 0.31 -6.61
C ILE A 153 -5.32 -0.41 -5.26
N ALA A 154 -4.20 -0.37 -4.52
CA ALA A 154 -4.09 -1.14 -3.27
C ALA A 154 -5.10 -0.64 -2.22
N GLY A 155 -5.15 0.67 -1.98
CA GLY A 155 -6.09 1.22 -1.00
C GLY A 155 -7.55 1.03 -1.42
N LEU A 156 -7.84 1.21 -2.72
CA LEU A 156 -9.16 1.00 -3.28
C LEU A 156 -9.63 -0.45 -3.11
N THR A 157 -8.81 -1.41 -3.53
CA THR A 157 -9.13 -2.85 -3.48
C THR A 157 -9.23 -3.34 -2.05
N LEU A 158 -8.26 -2.99 -1.18
CA LEU A 158 -8.27 -3.46 0.21
C LEU A 158 -9.46 -2.92 1.02
N GLY A 159 -10.01 -1.77 0.62
CA GLY A 159 -11.25 -1.21 1.18
C GLY A 159 -12.54 -1.72 0.52
N GLY A 160 -12.46 -2.62 -0.46
CA GLY A 160 -13.61 -3.11 -1.23
C GLY A 160 -13.67 -2.56 -2.64
N GLY A 161 -13.78 -1.23 -2.75
CA GLY A 161 -13.71 -0.48 -4.00
C GLY A 161 -14.98 -0.58 -4.86
N SER A 162 -15.44 0.57 -5.35
CA SER A 162 -16.61 0.68 -6.23
C SER A 162 -16.38 1.73 -7.30
N GLY A 163 -17.02 1.55 -8.47
CA GLY A 163 -16.97 2.50 -9.56
C GLY A 163 -18.00 2.20 -10.65
N PRO A 164 -17.80 2.76 -11.87
CA PRO A 164 -18.81 2.73 -12.93
C PRO A 164 -19.29 1.32 -13.31
N LEU A 165 -18.40 0.33 -13.25
CA LEU A 165 -18.69 -1.05 -13.62
C LEU A 165 -19.27 -1.90 -12.48
N THR A 166 -19.42 -1.35 -11.28
CA THR A 166 -19.84 -2.11 -10.10
C THR A 166 -21.24 -2.68 -10.22
N GLY A 167 -22.17 -1.95 -10.84
CA GLY A 167 -23.54 -2.43 -11.05
C GLY A 167 -23.63 -3.70 -11.91
N GLN A 168 -22.64 -3.95 -12.77
CA GLN A 168 -22.62 -5.10 -13.67
C GLN A 168 -21.74 -6.25 -13.16
N TYR A 169 -20.59 -5.94 -12.56
CA TYR A 169 -19.56 -6.93 -12.25
C TYR A 169 -19.22 -7.03 -10.75
N GLY A 170 -19.94 -6.33 -9.88
CA GLY A 170 -19.67 -6.31 -8.43
C GLY A 170 -18.55 -5.34 -8.03
N LEU A 171 -18.11 -5.41 -6.78
CA LEU A 171 -17.04 -4.55 -6.26
C LEU A 171 -15.68 -4.90 -6.89
N VAL A 172 -14.67 -4.04 -6.68
CA VAL A 172 -13.30 -4.34 -7.11
C VAL A 172 -12.82 -5.66 -6.49
N ILE A 173 -13.13 -5.88 -5.21
CA ILE A 173 -12.82 -7.14 -4.51
C ILE A 173 -13.56 -8.36 -5.05
N ASP A 174 -14.71 -8.22 -5.71
CA ASP A 174 -15.42 -9.36 -6.32
C ASP A 174 -14.73 -9.83 -7.61
N ASN A 175 -13.91 -8.94 -8.17
CA ASN A 175 -13.11 -9.18 -9.37
C ASN A 175 -11.66 -9.54 -9.04
N LEU A 176 -11.25 -9.47 -7.78
CA LEU A 176 -9.93 -9.93 -7.34
C LEU A 176 -9.85 -11.46 -7.42
N LEU A 177 -8.81 -11.97 -8.07
CA LEU A 177 -8.58 -13.41 -8.29
C LEU A 177 -7.47 -13.95 -7.39
N ALA A 178 -6.40 -13.18 -7.23
CA ALA A 178 -5.26 -13.52 -6.39
C ALA A 178 -4.51 -12.26 -5.98
N ALA A 179 -3.68 -12.36 -4.95
CA ALA A 179 -2.78 -11.31 -4.51
C ALA A 179 -1.50 -11.89 -3.91
N ARG A 180 -0.42 -11.11 -3.97
CA ARG A 180 0.87 -11.43 -3.35
C ARG A 180 1.15 -10.43 -2.24
N VAL A 181 1.36 -10.92 -1.03
CA VAL A 181 1.34 -10.13 0.21
C VAL A 181 2.62 -10.37 1.00
N VAL A 182 3.30 -9.29 1.37
CA VAL A 182 4.41 -9.32 2.35
C VAL A 182 3.80 -9.10 3.73
N ILE A 183 3.82 -10.13 4.57
CA ILE A 183 3.28 -10.03 5.94
C ILE A 183 4.33 -9.45 6.90
N ALA A 184 3.93 -9.15 8.13
CA ALA A 184 4.74 -8.40 9.09
C ALA A 184 6.16 -8.96 9.27
N ASN A 185 6.33 -10.30 9.34
CA ASN A 185 7.64 -10.94 9.50
C ASN A 185 8.51 -11.00 8.22
N GLY A 186 8.09 -10.32 7.15
CA GLY A 186 8.82 -10.27 5.88
C GLY A 186 8.59 -11.48 4.96
N ILE A 187 7.81 -12.47 5.37
CA ILE A 187 7.45 -13.60 4.49
C ILE A 187 6.51 -13.10 3.38
N VAL A 188 6.72 -13.60 2.16
CA VAL A 188 5.85 -13.34 1.03
C VAL A 188 4.91 -14.51 0.82
N LEU A 189 3.60 -14.24 0.85
CA LEU A 189 2.54 -15.21 0.65
C LEU A 189 1.77 -14.88 -0.63
N ASN A 190 1.45 -15.90 -1.42
CA ASN A 190 0.39 -15.76 -2.41
C ASN A 190 -0.94 -16.12 -1.75
N CYS A 191 -2.02 -15.45 -2.12
CA CYS A 191 -3.34 -15.76 -1.62
C CYS A 191 -4.38 -15.68 -2.74
N SER A 192 -5.32 -16.62 -2.72
CA SER A 192 -6.42 -16.76 -3.67
C SER A 192 -7.55 -17.55 -3.01
N LYS A 193 -8.55 -17.98 -3.77
CA LYS A 193 -9.58 -18.89 -3.25
C LYS A 193 -9.02 -20.26 -2.84
N ASP A 194 -7.93 -20.69 -3.47
CA ASP A 194 -7.39 -22.05 -3.35
C ASP A 194 -6.06 -22.11 -2.58
N GLU A 195 -5.49 -20.94 -2.21
CA GLU A 195 -4.22 -20.82 -1.49
C GLU A 195 -4.34 -19.69 -0.45
N ASN A 196 -3.98 -19.93 0.81
CA ASN A 196 -4.11 -18.93 1.91
C ASN A 196 -5.47 -18.20 1.88
N SER A 197 -6.56 -18.99 1.77
CA SER A 197 -7.91 -18.49 1.50
C SER A 197 -8.50 -17.59 2.59
N ASP A 198 -8.03 -17.77 3.82
CA ASP A 198 -8.32 -16.93 4.99
C ASP A 198 -7.68 -15.54 4.85
N LEU A 199 -6.41 -15.47 4.46
CA LEU A 199 -5.74 -14.21 4.12
C LEU A 199 -6.42 -13.54 2.92
N PHE A 200 -6.76 -14.32 1.88
CA PHE A 200 -7.46 -13.80 0.71
C PHE A 200 -8.83 -13.21 1.06
N TRP A 201 -9.57 -13.85 1.97
CA TRP A 201 -10.80 -13.29 2.52
C TRP A 201 -10.53 -11.99 3.29
N GLY A 202 -9.51 -11.97 4.15
CA GLY A 202 -9.18 -10.81 5.00
C GLY A 202 -8.83 -9.55 4.21
N ILE A 203 -8.03 -9.68 3.14
CA ILE A 203 -7.63 -8.53 2.31
C ILE A 203 -8.77 -7.96 1.44
N ARG A 204 -9.89 -8.69 1.29
CA ARG A 204 -11.05 -8.26 0.50
C ARG A 204 -12.03 -7.41 1.32
N GLY A 205 -11.57 -6.26 1.80
CA GLY A 205 -12.40 -5.29 2.55
C GLY A 205 -11.88 -5.00 3.96
N GLY A 206 -10.91 -5.77 4.46
CA GLY A 206 -10.29 -5.56 5.77
C GLY A 206 -9.19 -4.50 5.78
N GLY A 207 -9.01 -3.72 4.72
CA GLY A 207 -8.02 -2.65 4.64
C GLY A 207 -6.57 -3.15 4.66
N PRO A 208 -5.61 -2.30 5.04
CA PRO A 208 -4.18 -2.61 5.00
C PRO A 208 -3.67 -3.45 6.19
N ASN A 209 -4.56 -4.12 6.93
CA ASN A 209 -4.23 -4.75 8.22
C ASN A 209 -3.41 -6.05 8.11
N PHE A 210 -3.50 -6.76 6.99
CA PHE A 210 -2.96 -8.12 6.86
C PHE A 210 -1.58 -8.19 6.20
N GLY A 211 -1.01 -7.05 5.84
CA GLY A 211 0.30 -6.96 5.21
C GLY A 211 0.32 -5.99 4.03
N ILE A 212 1.48 -5.95 3.37
CA ILE A 212 1.75 -5.08 2.23
C ILE A 212 1.48 -5.89 0.97
N VAL A 213 0.37 -5.61 0.28
CA VAL A 213 0.07 -6.27 -0.98
C VAL A 213 0.91 -5.65 -2.09
N VAL A 214 1.82 -6.45 -2.64
CA VAL A 214 2.80 -6.02 -3.66
C VAL A 214 2.30 -6.29 -5.07
N GLU A 215 1.35 -7.19 -5.24
CA GLU A 215 0.75 -7.52 -6.54
C GLU A 215 -0.69 -7.99 -6.37
N PHE A 216 -1.54 -7.63 -7.33
CA PHE A 216 -2.93 -8.04 -7.42
C PHE A 216 -3.22 -8.58 -8.81
N THR A 217 -4.01 -9.65 -8.90
CA THR A 217 -4.55 -10.18 -10.16
C THR A 217 -6.05 -10.02 -10.19
N TYR A 218 -6.56 -9.31 -11.20
CA TYR A 218 -7.99 -9.04 -11.38
C TYR A 218 -8.54 -9.75 -12.61
N ARG A 219 -9.83 -10.05 -12.57
CA ARG A 219 -10.63 -10.42 -13.73
C ARG A 219 -10.78 -9.21 -14.65
N VAL A 220 -10.66 -9.46 -15.94
CA VAL A 220 -10.87 -8.48 -17.02
C VAL A 220 -12.17 -8.83 -17.75
N HIS A 221 -12.86 -7.80 -18.21
CA HIS A 221 -14.14 -7.88 -18.91
C HIS A 221 -14.00 -7.26 -20.30
N LYS A 222 -14.85 -7.70 -21.23
CA LYS A 222 -14.95 -7.02 -22.54
C LYS A 222 -15.60 -5.66 -22.34
N GLN A 223 -15.00 -4.63 -22.92
CA GLN A 223 -15.56 -3.29 -22.91
C GLN A 223 -16.49 -3.14 -24.11
N VAL A 224 -17.71 -2.69 -23.84
CA VAL A 224 -18.68 -2.28 -24.86
C VAL A 224 -18.77 -0.76 -24.90
N ASP A 225 -19.37 -0.22 -25.95
CA ASP A 225 -19.71 1.20 -25.98
C ASP A 225 -20.68 1.55 -24.83
N VAL A 226 -20.35 2.59 -24.08
CA VAL A 226 -21.15 3.03 -22.93
C VAL A 226 -21.62 4.46 -23.17
N CYS A 227 -22.92 4.71 -22.98
CA CYS A 227 -23.47 6.05 -22.92
C CYS A 227 -23.19 6.66 -21.54
N HIS A 228 -22.49 7.79 -21.50
CA HIS A 228 -22.14 8.48 -20.26
C HIS A 228 -22.30 10.00 -20.44
N GLY A 229 -22.76 10.69 -19.40
CA GLY A 229 -22.82 12.14 -19.35
C GLY A 229 -23.52 12.65 -18.09
N PRO A 230 -23.26 13.89 -17.65
CA PRO A 230 -23.99 14.50 -16.55
C PRO A 230 -25.40 14.93 -17.00
N LEU A 231 -26.38 14.83 -16.10
CA LEU A 231 -27.66 15.53 -16.20
C LEU A 231 -27.70 16.59 -15.09
N VAL A 232 -27.94 17.84 -15.46
CA VAL A 232 -27.93 18.98 -14.52
C VAL A 232 -29.28 19.68 -14.59
N TYR A 233 -29.94 19.82 -13.44
CA TYR A 233 -31.18 20.57 -13.28
C TYR A 233 -30.87 21.86 -12.53
N GLY A 234 -31.19 23.00 -13.14
CA GLY A 234 -31.09 24.30 -12.47
C GLY A 234 -32.20 24.51 -11.43
N PRO A 235 -32.04 25.51 -10.54
CA PRO A 235 -33.10 25.93 -9.64
C PRO A 235 -34.34 26.45 -10.38
#